data_AF-A0A951JGY9-F1
#
_entry.id   AF-A0A951JGY9-F1
#
_cell.length_a   1.000
_cell.length_b   1.000
_cell.length_c   1.000
_cell.angle_alpha   90.00
_cell.angle_beta   90.00
_cell.angle_gamma   90.00
#
_symmetry.space_group_name_H-M   'P 1'
#
loop_
_entity.id
_entity.type
_entity.pdbx_description
1 polymer ?
#
loop_
_entity_poly.entity_id
_entity_poly.type
_entity_poly.pdbx_seq_one_letter_code
_entity_poly.pdbx_strand_id
1 'polypeptide(L)'
;MATRSLRAPDGTVWEVWDVQPGLQLESRPGRSVLLPDEMAAGWLCFDSAGEKRRLYPIPSCWDECADADLLQMCRDARPVRADRIPSF
;
A
#
# COMPACT_ATOMS: atom_id res chain seq x y z
N MET A 1 -4.99 -8.72 5.83
CA MET A 1 -5.28 -9.04 4.41
C MET A 1 -6.73 -8.73 4.10
N ALA A 2 -7.11 -7.47 4.31
CA ALA A 2 -8.29 -6.91 3.66
C ALA A 2 -7.83 -6.39 2.29
N THR A 3 -8.61 -6.70 1.25
CA THR A 3 -8.39 -6.18 -0.10
C THR A 3 -9.68 -5.51 -0.55
N ARG A 4 -9.59 -4.26 -1.00
CA ARG A 4 -10.72 -3.48 -1.48
C ARG A 4 -10.46 -2.98 -2.89
N SER A 5 -11.50 -2.97 -3.71
CA SER A 5 -11.46 -2.38 -5.04
C SER A 5 -12.19 -1.04 -5.03
N LEU A 6 -11.53 0.00 -5.55
CA LEU A 6 -12.01 1.36 -5.64
C LEU A 6 -12.10 1.74 -7.10
N ARG A 7 -13.11 2.53 -7.47
CA ARG A 7 -13.20 3.11 -8.81
C ARG A 7 -13.08 4.62 -8.71
N ALA A 8 -12.02 5.15 -9.28
CA ALA A 8 -11.80 6.59 -9.37
C ALA A 8 -12.80 7.22 -10.36
N PRO A 9 -13.14 8.51 -10.19
CA PRO A 9 -14.07 9.21 -11.07
C PRO A 9 -13.57 9.33 -12.52
N ASP A 10 -12.27 9.25 -12.75
CA ASP A 10 -11.65 9.16 -14.08
C ASP A 10 -11.81 7.78 -14.76
N GLY A 11 -12.41 6.81 -14.06
CA GLY A 11 -12.64 5.44 -14.55
C GLY A 11 -11.55 4.45 -14.16
N THR A 12 -10.43 4.90 -13.59
CA THR A 12 -9.36 4.02 -13.12
C THR A 12 -9.82 3.16 -11.95
N VAL A 13 -9.57 1.86 -12.03
CA VAL A 13 -9.77 0.93 -10.91
C VAL A 13 -8.48 0.87 -10.10
N TRP A 14 -8.60 1.07 -8.79
CA TRP A 14 -7.53 0.93 -7.82
C TRP A 14 -7.83 -0.25 -6.91
N GLU A 15 -6.94 -1.21 -6.85
CA GLU A 15 -6.94 -2.22 -5.79
C GLU A 15 -6.12 -1.71 -4.61
N VAL A 16 -6.65 -1.92 -3.41
CA VAL A 16 -6.07 -1.42 -2.18
C VAL A 16 -5.98 -2.54 -1.16
N TRP A 17 -4.81 -2.69 -0.57
CA TRP A 17 -4.56 -3.71 0.44
C TRP A 17 -3.55 -3.23 1.49
N ASP A 18 -3.73 -3.73 2.71
CA ASP A 18 -2.74 -3.60 3.77
C ASP A 18 -1.56 -4.53 3.53
N VAL A 19 -0.34 -4.00 3.64
CA VAL A 19 0.89 -4.80 3.67
C VAL A 19 1.48 -4.69 5.07
N GLN A 20 1.33 -5.76 5.86
CA GLN A 20 1.91 -5.86 7.19
C GLN A 20 3.06 -6.88 7.19
N PRO A 21 4.33 -6.45 7.07
CA PRO A 21 5.46 -7.38 7.08
C PRO A 21 5.63 -8.08 8.44
N GLY A 22 5.22 -7.43 9.54
CA GLY A 22 5.27 -7.99 10.88
C GLY A 22 4.48 -9.29 11.04
N LEU A 23 3.29 -9.38 10.45
CA LEU A 23 2.42 -10.57 10.52
C LEU A 23 3.02 -11.78 9.79
N GLN A 24 3.86 -11.54 8.78
CA GLN A 24 4.52 -12.60 8.02
C GLN A 24 5.81 -13.10 8.71
N LEU A 25 6.42 -12.28 9.58
CA LEU A 25 7.65 -12.62 10.30
C LEU A 25 7.42 -13.56 11.47
N GLU A 26 6.20 -13.60 12.03
CA GLU A 26 5.83 -14.52 13.11
C GLU A 26 5.98 -16.00 12.70
N SER A 27 6.00 -16.29 11.40
CA SER A 27 6.16 -17.64 10.85
C SER A 27 7.62 -18.06 10.62
N ARG A 28 8.63 -17.18 10.75
CA ARG A 28 10.04 -17.53 10.53
C ARG A 28 11.01 -16.80 11.47
N PRO A 29 11.44 -17.43 12.58
CA PRO A 29 12.52 -16.90 13.39
C PRO A 29 13.82 -16.88 12.57
N GLY A 30 14.42 -15.69 12.41
CA GLY A 30 15.77 -15.55 11.86
C GLY A 30 15.92 -14.76 10.56
N ARG A 31 14.84 -14.24 9.97
CA ARG A 31 14.95 -13.31 8.83
C ARG A 31 14.34 -11.95 9.17
N SER A 32 14.92 -11.29 10.17
CA SER A 32 14.72 -9.86 10.39
C SER A 32 15.32 -9.12 9.20
N VAL A 33 14.53 -8.90 8.16
CA VAL A 33 14.86 -7.83 7.22
C VAL A 33 14.93 -6.58 8.08
N LEU A 34 16.07 -5.90 8.11
CA LEU A 34 16.25 -4.59 8.76
C LEU A 34 15.39 -3.58 7.98
N LEU A 35 14.08 -3.71 8.15
CA LEU A 35 13.13 -2.74 7.69
C LEU A 35 13.22 -1.57 8.65
N PRO A 36 13.27 -0.33 8.14
CA PRO A 36 13.02 0.85 8.96
C PRO A 36 11.75 0.64 9.80
N ASP A 37 11.72 1.14 11.02
CA ASP A 37 10.59 1.00 11.96
C ASP A 37 9.24 1.39 11.32
N GLU A 38 9.31 2.39 10.44
CA GLU A 38 8.23 2.87 9.57
C GLU A 38 7.72 1.85 8.54
N MET A 39 8.56 0.95 8.02
CA MET A 39 8.09 -0.19 7.21
C MET A 39 7.57 -1.34 8.08
N ALA A 40 8.02 -1.47 9.33
CA ALA A 40 7.57 -2.55 10.22
C ALA A 40 6.09 -2.38 10.64
N ALA A 41 5.61 -1.15 10.76
CA ALA A 41 4.21 -0.82 11.05
C ALA A 41 3.24 -1.16 9.89
N GLY A 42 3.75 -1.42 8.69
CA GLY A 42 2.97 -1.73 7.50
C GLY A 42 2.48 -0.51 6.73
N TRP A 43 2.10 -0.71 5.48
CA TRP A 43 1.65 0.37 4.58
C TRP A 43 0.46 -0.06 3.73
N LEU A 44 -0.32 0.91 3.27
CA LEU A 44 -1.39 0.70 2.30
C LEU A 44 -0.81 0.76 0.90
N CYS A 45 -0.96 -0.32 0.16
CA CYS A 45 -0.63 -0.35 -1.25
C CYS A 45 -1.87 -0.08 -2.08
N PHE A 46 -1.77 0.90 -2.96
CA PHE A 46 -2.74 1.20 -4.01
C PHE A 46 -2.12 0.77 -5.33
N ASP A 47 -2.79 -0.11 -6.06
CA ASP A 47 -2.37 -0.59 -7.36
C ASP A 47 -3.43 -0.27 -8.39
N SER A 48 -2.98 0.28 -9.49
CA SER A 48 -3.78 0.49 -10.68
C SER A 48 -3.02 -0.06 -11.87
N ALA A 49 -3.73 -0.35 -12.95
CA ALA A 49 -3.24 -0.99 -14.17
C ALA A 49 -1.92 -0.44 -14.74
N GLY A 50 -1.48 0.76 -14.37
CA GLY A 50 -0.17 1.32 -14.72
C GLY A 50 0.58 2.04 -13.61
N GLU A 51 0.05 2.10 -12.38
CA GLU A 51 0.70 2.85 -11.30
C GLU A 51 0.50 2.19 -9.94
N LYS A 52 1.57 2.12 -9.14
CA LYS A 52 1.50 1.76 -7.72
C LYS A 52 1.77 2.97 -6.86
N ARG A 53 0.97 3.15 -5.82
CA ARG A 53 1.20 4.13 -4.76
C ARG A 53 1.21 3.44 -3.42
N ARG A 54 1.93 4.03 -2.47
CA ARG A 54 1.98 3.53 -1.10
C ARG A 54 1.71 4.66 -0.13
N LEU A 55 0.84 4.40 0.83
CA LEU A 55 0.50 5.31 1.91
C LEU A 55 1.00 4.72 3.23
N TYR A 56 1.72 5.55 3.98
CA TYR A 56 2.20 5.23 5.30
C TYR A 56 2.00 6.45 6.20
N PRO A 57 1.49 6.28 7.44
CA PRO A 57 1.03 5.04 8.09
C PRO A 57 -0.34 4.54 7.61
N ILE A 58 -0.67 3.26 7.86
CA ILE A 58 -2.01 2.71 7.59
C ILE A 58 -3.02 3.34 8.58
N PRO A 59 -4.08 4.03 8.11
CA PRO A 59 -5.16 4.50 8.98
C PRO A 59 -5.96 3.30 9.51
N SER A 60 -6.24 3.25 10.83
CA SER A 60 -6.92 2.10 11.45
C SER A 60 -8.32 1.79 10.89
N CYS A 61 -8.99 2.77 10.26
CA CYS A 61 -10.34 2.62 9.70
C CYS A 61 -10.38 2.64 8.17
N TRP A 62 -9.26 2.39 7.48
CA TRP A 62 -9.22 2.45 6.01
C TRP A 62 -10.17 1.45 5.34
N ASP A 63 -10.38 0.27 5.93
CA ASP A 63 -11.27 -0.76 5.40
C ASP A 63 -12.74 -0.32 5.45
N GLU A 64 -13.12 0.43 6.49
CA GLU A 64 -14.47 0.95 6.71
C GLU A 64 -14.69 2.34 6.08
N CYS A 65 -13.62 3.00 5.63
CA CYS A 65 -13.69 4.30 4.97
C CYS A 65 -14.50 4.24 3.67
N ALA A 66 -15.15 5.36 3.35
CA ALA A 66 -15.84 5.55 2.08
C ALA A 66 -14.83 5.52 0.92
N ASP A 67 -15.31 5.13 -0.26
CA ASP A 67 -14.52 5.17 -1.50
C ASP A 67 -13.93 6.56 -1.77
N ALA A 68 -14.67 7.63 -1.50
CA ALA A 68 -14.19 9.01 -1.63
C ALA A 68 -12.98 9.31 -0.74
N ASP A 69 -13.00 8.87 0.52
CA ASP A 69 -11.88 9.03 1.46
C ASP A 69 -10.68 8.20 1.02
N LEU A 70 -10.91 6.96 0.58
CA LEU A 70 -9.84 6.09 0.07
C LEU A 70 -9.21 6.62 -1.21
N LEU A 71 -10.00 7.25 -2.08
CA LEU A 71 -9.48 7.93 -3.27
C LEU A 71 -8.66 9.17 -2.89
N GLN A 72 -9.07 9.89 -1.84
CA GLN A 72 -8.29 11.01 -1.31
C GLN A 72 -6.97 10.52 -0.71
N MET A 73 -6.99 9.43 0.05
CA MET A 73 -5.80 8.73 0.55
C MET A 73 -4.89 8.26 -0.59
N CYS A 74 -5.45 7.73 -1.68
CA CYS A 74 -4.71 7.33 -2.88
C CYS A 74 -4.04 8.52 -3.59
N ARG A 75 -4.67 9.71 -3.54
CA ARG A 75 -4.08 10.94 -4.08
C ARG A 75 -2.94 11.48 -3.22
N ASP A 76 -3.05 11.35 -1.90
CA ASP A 76 -2.00 11.73 -0.95
C ASP A 76 -0.86 10.70 -0.92
N ALA A 77 -1.17 9.44 -1.27
CA ALA A 77 -0.21 8.36 -1.32
C ALA A 77 0.95 8.66 -2.26
N ARG A 78 2.16 8.36 -1.78
CA ARG A 78 3.38 8.62 -2.54
C ARG A 78 3.47 7.62 -3.70
N PRO A 79 3.59 8.08 -4.96
CA PRO A 79 3.76 7.18 -6.09
C PRO A 79 5.06 6.40 -5.93
N VAL A 80 4.94 5.08 -6.01
CA VAL A 80 6.08 4.19 -6.10
C VAL A 80 6.54 4.32 -7.53
N ARG A 81 7.53 5.19 -7.75
CA ARG A 81 8.28 5.15 -8.99
C ARG A 81 8.78 3.71 -9.11
N ALA A 82 8.29 2.99 -10.12
CA ALA A 82 9.00 1.83 -10.60
C ALA A 82 10.37 2.40 -10.98
N ASP A 83 11.34 2.24 -10.08
CA ASP A 83 12.72 2.56 -10.36
C ASP A 83 13.06 1.64 -11.52
N ARG A 84 12.97 2.21 -12.72
CA ARG A 84 13.40 1.58 -13.94
C ARG A 84 14.90 1.52 -13.75
N ILE A 85 15.37 0.44 -13.13
CA ILE A 85 16.79 0.14 -12.96
C ILE A 85 17.41 0.40 -14.32
N PRO A 86 18.26 1.45 -14.48
CA PRO A 86 18.94 1.63 -15.73
C PRO A 86 19.91 0.46 -15.85
N SER A 87 19.60 -0.48 -16.74
CA SER A 87 20.54 -1.47 -17.21
C SER A 87 21.69 -0.69 -17.87
N PHE A 88 22.82 -0.57 -17.17
CA PHE A 88 24.09 -0.12 -17.73
C PHE A 88 24.87 -1.31 -18.26
#